data_AF-A0A2V6KSB7-F1
#
_entry.id   AF-A0A2V6KSB7-F1
#
_cell.length_a   1.000
_cell.length_b   1.000
_cell.length_c   1.000
_cell.angle_alpha   90.00
_cell.angle_beta   90.00
_cell.angle_gamma   90.00
#
_symmetry.space_group_name_H-M   'P 1'
#
loop_
_entity.id
_entity.type
_entity.pdbx_description
1 polymer ?
#
loop_
_entity_poly.entity_id
_entity_poly.type
_entity_poly.pdbx_seq_one_letter_code
_entity_poly.pdbx_strand_id
1 'polypeptide(L)'
;ARKTTMHLATHYWSIQFTERLKGTEFQFVNWTLNIPRSLVYFLPWLVLLPFLRSSKFRDHNQRHLAHALAWGTVLPFLIVNLVPGGVARYSMPYLVPASWLLAMSYADGALHWPGKIGVASENPFAKVVTAFIGLGLVVGGIGYPLTALALRGRQRVTKAAATINAALPGDEVVYSVNPRYVPVLFYIKAPLKYVSSVADLPEETHYFLVRADTEAEAASTQKWAPRKAHPIARATDYTKREMILFEVGP
;
A
#
# COMPACT_ATOMS: atom_id res chain seq x y z
N ALA A 1 29.06 15.07 12.21
CA ALA A 1 28.45 13.73 12.23
C ALA A 1 27.27 13.56 11.23
N ARG A 2 27.38 14.00 9.95
CA ARG A 2 26.27 14.00 8.98
C ARG A 2 26.44 13.05 7.77
N LYS A 3 27.60 12.39 7.63
CA LYS A 3 27.89 11.46 6.52
C LYS A 3 27.41 10.02 6.80
N THR A 4 27.23 9.66 8.07
CA THR A 4 26.84 8.31 8.52
C THR A 4 25.38 7.97 8.17
N THR A 5 24.50 8.97 8.11
CA THR A 5 23.06 8.78 7.86
C THR A 5 22.74 8.34 6.44
N MET A 6 23.46 8.85 5.43
CA MET A 6 23.15 8.55 4.04
C MET A 6 23.60 7.14 3.65
N HIS A 7 24.78 6.70 4.09
CA HIS A 7 25.24 5.33 3.86
C HIS A 7 24.35 4.31 4.58
N LEU A 8 23.94 4.62 5.81
CA LEU A 8 23.02 3.78 6.58
C LEU A 8 21.62 3.72 5.93
N ALA A 9 21.11 4.85 5.44
CA ALA A 9 19.85 4.90 4.72
C ALA A 9 19.89 4.10 3.41
N THR A 10 20.96 4.23 2.61
CA THR A 10 21.16 3.44 1.39
C THR A 10 21.27 1.95 1.71
N HIS A 11 21.96 1.59 2.79
CA HIS A 11 22.07 0.20 3.23
C HIS A 11 20.72 -0.38 3.64
N TYR A 12 19.93 0.33 4.46
CA TYR A 12 18.58 -0.11 4.84
C TYR A 12 17.62 -0.16 3.65
N TRP A 13 17.68 0.82 2.75
CA TRP A 13 16.88 0.82 1.54
C TRP A 13 17.22 -0.37 0.64
N SER A 14 18.52 -0.62 0.44
CA SER A 14 19.01 -1.77 -0.33
C SER A 14 18.59 -3.10 0.29
N ILE A 15 18.68 -3.24 1.61
CA ILE A 15 18.19 -4.43 2.32
C ILE A 15 16.69 -4.58 2.12
N GLN A 16 15.89 -3.53 2.32
CA GLN A 16 14.43 -3.60 2.14
C GLN A 16 14.03 -3.96 0.70
N PHE A 17 14.74 -3.41 -0.29
CA PHE A 17 14.50 -3.71 -1.70
C PHE A 17 14.92 -5.15 -2.04
N THR A 18 16.09 -5.57 -1.55
CA THR A 18 16.63 -6.92 -1.75
C THR A 18 15.79 -7.96 -1.01
N GLU A 19 15.25 -7.67 0.18
CA GLU A 19 14.33 -8.56 0.91
C GLU A 19 13.05 -8.81 0.10
N ARG A 20 12.52 -7.77 -0.58
CA ARG A 20 11.37 -7.90 -1.49
C ARG A 20 11.70 -8.76 -2.71
N LEU A 21 12.89 -8.59 -3.30
CA LEU A 21 13.34 -9.38 -4.45
C LEU A 21 13.73 -10.82 -4.10
N LYS A 22 14.24 -11.07 -2.89
CA LYS A 22 14.62 -12.41 -2.39
C LYS A 22 13.42 -13.33 -2.16
N GLY A 23 12.19 -12.81 -2.26
CA GLY A 23 10.97 -13.62 -2.17
C GLY A 23 10.73 -14.25 -0.79
N THR A 24 11.38 -13.73 0.26
CA THR A 24 11.21 -14.22 1.65
C THR A 24 9.76 -14.10 2.15
N GLU A 25 8.95 -13.22 1.54
CA GLU A 25 7.50 -13.10 1.72
C GLU A 25 6.71 -13.36 0.42
N PHE A 26 7.27 -14.10 -0.54
CA PHE A 26 6.61 -14.36 -1.83
C PHE A 26 5.35 -15.21 -1.65
N GLN A 27 4.21 -14.61 -1.93
CA GLN A 27 2.92 -15.28 -1.93
C GLN A 27 2.41 -15.37 -3.37
N PHE A 28 2.64 -16.52 -4.02
CA PHE A 28 2.31 -16.76 -5.43
C PHE A 28 0.88 -16.31 -5.79
N VAL A 29 -0.11 -16.69 -4.97
CA VAL A 29 -1.52 -16.30 -5.18
C VAL A 29 -1.69 -14.77 -5.16
N ASN A 30 -1.06 -14.09 -4.21
CA ASN A 30 -1.17 -12.64 -4.10
C ASN A 30 -0.42 -11.90 -5.21
N TRP A 31 0.69 -12.47 -5.69
CA TRP A 31 1.45 -11.98 -6.84
C TRP A 31 0.65 -12.12 -8.14
N THR A 32 0.07 -13.28 -8.42
CA THR A 32 -0.78 -13.49 -9.61
C THR A 32 -2.01 -12.60 -9.59
N LEU A 33 -2.62 -12.39 -8.41
CA LEU A 33 -3.75 -11.49 -8.24
C LEU A 33 -3.37 -10.00 -8.27
N ASN A 34 -2.08 -9.65 -8.32
CA ASN A 34 -1.66 -8.24 -8.34
C ASN A 34 -2.08 -7.54 -9.63
N ILE A 35 -1.95 -8.22 -10.78
CA ILE A 35 -2.41 -7.72 -12.08
C ILE A 35 -3.91 -7.40 -12.08
N PRO A 36 -4.83 -8.34 -11.77
CA PRO A 36 -6.26 -8.02 -11.77
C PRO A 36 -6.62 -6.96 -10.72
N ARG A 37 -5.99 -6.96 -9.54
CA ARG A 37 -6.19 -5.88 -8.54
C ARG A 37 -5.74 -4.52 -9.05
N SER A 38 -4.66 -4.46 -9.84
CA SER A 38 -4.21 -3.22 -10.47
C SER A 38 -5.17 -2.71 -11.52
N LEU A 39 -5.76 -3.61 -12.32
CA LEU A 39 -6.75 -3.26 -13.34
C LEU A 39 -8.03 -2.67 -12.74
N VAL A 40 -8.39 -3.02 -11.50
CA VAL A 40 -9.53 -2.40 -10.79
C VAL A 40 -9.37 -0.88 -10.66
N TYR A 41 -8.14 -0.36 -10.51
CA TYR A 41 -7.92 1.10 -10.45
C TYR A 41 -8.24 1.81 -11.77
N PHE A 42 -8.23 1.08 -12.89
CA PHE A 42 -8.57 1.61 -14.21
C PHE A 42 -10.06 1.50 -14.53
N LEU A 43 -10.86 0.91 -13.64
CA LEU A 43 -12.31 0.96 -13.78
C LEU A 43 -12.82 2.39 -13.51
N PRO A 44 -13.91 2.80 -14.19
CA PRO A 44 -14.69 2.01 -15.15
C PRO A 44 -14.07 1.97 -16.57
N TRP A 45 -13.07 2.82 -16.82
CA TRP A 45 -12.52 3.14 -18.14
C TRP A 45 -11.94 1.95 -18.92
N LEU A 46 -11.42 0.96 -18.21
CA LEU A 46 -10.86 -0.26 -18.80
C LEU A 46 -11.84 -1.00 -19.74
N VAL A 47 -13.15 -0.88 -19.49
CA VAL A 47 -14.20 -1.48 -20.34
C VAL A 47 -14.22 -0.88 -21.75
N LEU A 48 -13.68 0.34 -21.95
CA LEU A 48 -13.62 0.99 -23.26
C LEU A 48 -12.46 0.51 -24.13
N LEU A 49 -11.38 -0.01 -23.52
CA LEU A 49 -10.16 -0.38 -24.22
C LEU A 49 -10.35 -1.46 -25.31
N PRO A 50 -11.19 -2.51 -25.14
CA PRO A 50 -11.45 -3.48 -26.20
C PRO A 50 -12.11 -2.89 -27.45
N PHE A 51 -12.79 -1.74 -27.33
CA PHE A 51 -13.44 -1.06 -28.45
C PHE A 51 -12.49 -0.11 -29.19
N LEU A 52 -11.28 0.11 -28.67
CA LEU A 52 -10.25 0.94 -29.27
C LEU A 52 -9.77 0.37 -30.61
N ARG A 53 -9.87 1.13 -31.70
CA ARG A 53 -9.31 0.76 -33.00
C ARG A 53 -8.28 1.79 -33.43
N SER A 54 -7.00 1.46 -33.27
CA SER A 54 -5.89 2.35 -33.65
C SER A 54 -5.81 2.65 -35.15
N SER A 55 -6.48 1.86 -36.00
CA SER A 55 -6.60 2.11 -37.43
C SER A 55 -7.56 3.25 -37.79
N LYS A 56 -8.41 3.69 -36.85
CA LYS A 56 -9.41 4.73 -37.08
C LYS A 56 -8.93 6.15 -36.78
N PHE A 57 -7.77 6.32 -36.16
CA PHE A 57 -7.18 7.65 -35.98
C PHE A 57 -6.93 8.28 -37.35
N ARG A 58 -7.43 9.50 -37.56
CA ARG A 58 -7.42 10.17 -38.86
C ARG A 58 -6.02 10.68 -39.21
N ASP A 59 -5.27 11.08 -38.20
CA ASP A 59 -3.92 11.63 -38.32
C ASP A 59 -2.84 10.59 -37.95
N HIS A 60 -1.78 10.53 -38.75
CA HIS A 60 -0.61 9.69 -38.51
C HIS A 60 0.07 10.01 -37.18
N ASN A 61 0.17 11.31 -36.83
CA ASN A 61 0.80 11.74 -35.58
C ASN A 61 -0.02 11.30 -34.36
N GLN A 62 -1.35 11.42 -34.43
CA GLN A 62 -2.23 10.96 -33.36
C GLN A 62 -2.18 9.44 -33.19
N ARG A 63 -2.09 8.68 -34.29
CA ARG A 63 -1.90 7.23 -34.25
C ARG A 63 -0.58 6.84 -33.60
N HIS A 64 0.51 7.56 -33.88
CA HIS A 64 1.81 7.29 -33.26
C HIS A 64 1.79 7.61 -31.76
N LEU A 65 1.19 8.75 -31.37
CA LEU A 65 1.00 9.11 -29.97
C LEU A 65 0.14 8.09 -29.22
N ALA A 66 -0.95 7.60 -29.84
CA ALA A 66 -1.79 6.56 -29.25
C ALA A 66 -1.02 5.26 -29.01
N HIS A 67 -0.16 4.83 -29.95
CA HIS A 67 0.71 3.67 -29.73
C HIS A 67 1.74 3.91 -28.64
N ALA A 68 2.34 5.10 -28.59
CA ALA A 68 3.30 5.47 -27.55
C ALA A 68 2.65 5.46 -26.15
N LEU A 69 1.44 5.99 -26.02
CA LEU A 69 0.67 5.96 -24.78
C LEU A 69 0.25 4.53 -24.40
N ALA A 70 -0.18 3.71 -25.36
CA ALA A 70 -0.56 2.33 -25.11
C ALA A 70 0.64 1.50 -24.60
N TRP A 71 1.76 1.53 -25.32
CA TRP A 71 2.97 0.77 -24.93
C TRP A 71 3.65 1.36 -23.70
N GLY A 72 3.70 2.68 -23.58
CA GLY A 72 4.21 3.39 -22.41
C GLY A 72 3.36 3.19 -21.15
N THR A 73 2.11 2.73 -21.29
CA THR A 73 1.28 2.27 -20.17
C THR A 73 1.47 0.78 -19.92
N VAL A 74 1.26 -0.06 -20.94
CA VAL A 74 1.21 -1.53 -20.79
C VAL A 74 2.54 -2.10 -20.32
N LEU A 75 3.66 -1.70 -20.92
CA LEU A 75 4.96 -2.30 -20.61
C LEU A 75 5.40 -1.95 -19.17
N PRO A 76 5.44 -0.67 -18.75
CA PRO A 76 5.75 -0.33 -17.36
C PRO A 76 4.73 -0.87 -16.35
N PHE A 77 3.44 -0.92 -16.70
CA PHE A 77 2.41 -1.54 -15.87
C PHE A 77 2.74 -3.01 -15.58
N LEU A 78 3.07 -3.79 -16.62
CA LEU A 78 3.42 -5.20 -16.45
C LEU A 78 4.70 -5.36 -15.62
N ILE A 79 5.74 -4.58 -15.93
CA ILE A 79 7.01 -4.61 -15.19
C ILE A 79 6.74 -4.40 -13.69
N VAL A 80 6.05 -3.32 -13.32
CA VAL A 80 5.77 -2.98 -11.92
C VAL A 80 4.93 -4.05 -11.22
N ASN A 81 3.96 -4.65 -11.92
CA ASN A 81 3.10 -5.67 -11.32
C ASN A 81 3.75 -7.05 -11.18
N LEU A 82 4.75 -7.34 -12.01
CA LEU A 82 5.50 -8.59 -11.98
C LEU A 82 6.63 -8.58 -10.93
N VAL A 83 7.05 -7.40 -10.43
CA VAL A 83 8.03 -7.32 -9.34
C VAL A 83 7.50 -8.05 -8.09
N PRO A 84 8.26 -9.02 -7.53
CA PRO A 84 7.93 -9.66 -6.26
C PRO A 84 7.80 -8.61 -5.13
N GLY A 85 6.67 -8.63 -4.42
CA GLY A 85 6.36 -7.62 -3.40
C GLY A 85 5.84 -6.28 -3.94
N GLY A 86 5.64 -6.17 -5.25
CA GLY A 86 4.88 -5.08 -5.87
C GLY A 86 3.43 -5.09 -5.38
N VAL A 87 2.88 -3.91 -5.13
CA VAL A 87 1.48 -3.74 -4.73
C VAL A 87 0.73 -2.99 -5.81
N ALA A 88 -0.54 -3.36 -5.99
CA ALA A 88 -1.35 -2.89 -7.10
C ALA A 88 -1.41 -1.36 -7.27
N ARG A 89 -1.34 -0.62 -6.15
CA ARG A 89 -1.32 0.85 -6.12
C ARG A 89 -0.15 1.48 -6.88
N TYR A 90 0.96 0.76 -7.09
CA TYR A 90 2.08 1.27 -7.88
C TYR A 90 1.75 1.42 -9.37
N SER A 91 0.59 0.92 -9.80
CA SER A 91 0.07 1.10 -11.16
C SER A 91 -0.67 2.44 -11.36
N MET A 92 -0.99 3.18 -10.29
CA MET A 92 -1.77 4.43 -10.36
C MET A 92 -1.17 5.51 -11.29
N PRO A 93 0.17 5.69 -11.38
CA PRO A 93 0.73 6.69 -12.31
C PRO A 93 0.33 6.45 -13.78
N TYR A 94 0.02 5.21 -14.16
CA TYR A 94 -0.38 4.87 -15.53
C TYR A 94 -1.86 5.19 -15.82
N LEU A 95 -2.63 5.64 -14.82
CA LEU A 95 -4.00 6.13 -15.05
C LEU A 95 -4.02 7.35 -15.97
N VAL A 96 -3.01 8.23 -15.85
CA VAL A 96 -2.91 9.44 -16.66
C VAL A 96 -2.78 9.12 -18.16
N PRO A 97 -1.76 8.36 -18.62
CA PRO A 97 -1.64 8.01 -20.03
C PRO A 97 -2.79 7.14 -20.54
N ALA A 98 -3.35 6.25 -19.71
CA ALA A 98 -4.54 5.47 -20.08
C ALA A 98 -5.78 6.36 -20.29
N SER A 99 -6.01 7.34 -19.42
CA SER A 99 -7.11 8.30 -19.54
C SER A 99 -6.94 9.19 -20.75
N TRP A 100 -5.70 9.63 -21.03
CA TRP A 100 -5.37 10.42 -22.21
C TRP A 100 -5.62 9.63 -23.50
N LEU A 101 -5.19 8.37 -23.56
CA LEU A 101 -5.44 7.49 -24.69
C LEU A 101 -6.94 7.37 -24.96
N LEU A 102 -7.76 7.15 -23.93
CA LEU A 102 -9.20 7.06 -24.06
C LEU A 102 -9.83 8.38 -24.52
N ALA A 103 -9.39 9.51 -23.98
CA ALA A 103 -9.87 10.84 -24.38
C ALA A 103 -9.57 11.12 -25.86
N MET A 104 -8.34 10.85 -26.32
CA MET A 104 -7.97 10.96 -27.74
C MET A 104 -8.83 10.06 -28.61
N SER A 105 -9.03 8.81 -28.18
CA SER A 105 -9.78 7.83 -28.97
C SER A 105 -11.25 8.17 -29.09
N TYR A 106 -11.79 8.82 -28.08
CA TYR A 106 -13.13 9.39 -28.13
C TYR A 106 -13.18 10.58 -29.09
N ALA A 107 -12.27 11.56 -28.93
CA ALA A 107 -12.24 12.78 -29.74
C ALA A 107 -12.09 12.48 -31.24
N ASP A 108 -11.31 11.46 -31.60
CA ASP A 108 -11.03 11.09 -32.99
C ASP A 108 -11.98 10.02 -33.55
N GLY A 109 -13.01 9.61 -32.78
CA GLY A 109 -13.99 8.60 -33.21
C GLY A 109 -13.41 7.19 -33.40
N ALA A 110 -12.29 6.90 -32.72
CA ALA A 110 -11.55 5.64 -32.83
C ALA A 110 -12.16 4.47 -32.05
N LEU A 111 -13.23 4.70 -31.28
CA LEU A 111 -13.99 3.66 -30.58
C LEU A 111 -14.99 2.97 -31.53
N HIS A 112 -14.86 1.65 -31.69
CA HIS A 112 -15.75 0.84 -32.53
C HIS A 112 -16.63 -0.07 -31.68
N TRP A 113 -17.93 0.16 -31.76
CA TRP A 113 -18.94 -0.62 -31.04
C TRP A 113 -19.35 -1.87 -31.84
N PRO A 114 -19.49 -3.05 -31.20
CA PRO A 114 -19.94 -4.24 -31.90
C PRO A 114 -21.40 -4.08 -32.32
N GLY A 115 -21.67 -4.18 -33.62
CA GLY A 115 -23.01 -4.00 -34.21
C GLY A 115 -24.08 -5.01 -33.81
N LYS A 116 -23.81 -5.92 -32.85
CA LYS A 116 -24.76 -6.93 -32.33
C LYS A 116 -25.29 -6.63 -30.93
N ILE A 117 -24.85 -5.55 -30.29
CA ILE A 117 -25.56 -5.05 -29.10
C ILE A 117 -26.81 -4.37 -29.66
N GLY A 118 -27.96 -5.04 -29.59
CA GLY A 118 -29.23 -4.52 -30.08
C GLY A 118 -29.63 -3.25 -29.32
N VAL A 119 -29.24 -2.10 -29.84
CA VAL A 119 -29.59 -0.79 -29.29
C VAL A 119 -30.66 -0.17 -30.17
N ALA A 120 -31.93 -0.41 -29.82
CA ALA A 120 -33.07 0.27 -30.43
C ALA A 120 -33.13 1.74 -29.93
N SER A 121 -32.84 2.72 -30.80
CA SER A 121 -32.93 4.21 -30.67
C SER A 121 -32.07 4.91 -29.58
N GLU A 122 -31.78 6.23 -29.60
CA GLU A 122 -31.50 7.25 -30.65
C GLU A 122 -30.28 8.12 -30.25
N ASN A 123 -29.54 7.71 -29.21
CA ASN A 123 -28.18 8.22 -28.95
C ASN A 123 -27.37 7.17 -28.17
N PRO A 124 -26.58 6.32 -28.85
CA PRO A 124 -25.82 5.24 -28.22
C PRO A 124 -24.86 5.75 -27.13
N PHE A 125 -24.45 7.02 -27.20
CA PHE A 125 -23.61 7.68 -26.20
C PHE A 125 -24.28 7.79 -24.81
N ALA A 126 -25.54 8.20 -24.76
CA ALA A 126 -26.25 8.41 -23.50
C ALA A 126 -26.39 7.10 -22.70
N LYS A 127 -26.65 5.98 -23.38
CA LYS A 127 -26.77 4.66 -22.73
C LYS A 127 -25.43 4.13 -22.22
N VAL A 128 -24.31 4.41 -22.90
CA VAL A 128 -22.96 4.08 -22.41
C VAL A 128 -22.64 4.89 -21.17
N VAL A 129 -22.86 6.21 -21.21
CA VAL A 129 -22.64 7.09 -20.04
C VAL A 129 -23.49 6.60 -18.85
N THR A 130 -24.75 6.28 -19.07
CA THR A 130 -25.63 5.72 -18.03
C THR A 130 -25.14 4.37 -17.50
N ALA A 131 -24.65 3.48 -18.37
CA ALA A 131 -24.06 2.20 -17.95
C ALA A 131 -22.77 2.39 -17.14
N PHE A 132 -21.94 3.37 -17.49
CA PHE A 132 -20.72 3.72 -16.77
C PHE A 132 -21.01 4.33 -15.39
N ILE A 133 -21.96 5.25 -15.33
CA ILE A 133 -22.44 5.83 -14.07
C ILE A 133 -23.05 4.73 -13.20
N GLY A 134 -23.90 3.87 -13.78
CA GLY A 134 -24.49 2.73 -13.09
C GLY A 134 -23.43 1.76 -12.55
N LEU A 135 -22.44 1.39 -13.37
CA LEU A 135 -21.34 0.52 -12.94
C LEU A 135 -20.50 1.18 -11.84
N GLY A 136 -20.16 2.46 -11.99
CA GLY A 136 -19.44 3.22 -10.97
C GLY A 136 -20.19 3.29 -9.64
N LEU A 137 -21.51 3.51 -9.70
CA LEU A 137 -22.38 3.52 -8.52
C LEU A 137 -22.52 2.13 -7.88
N VAL A 138 -22.59 1.05 -8.67
CA VAL A 138 -22.64 -0.32 -8.14
C VAL A 138 -21.30 -0.71 -7.51
N VAL A 139 -20.18 -0.45 -8.20
CA VAL A 139 -18.83 -0.77 -7.69
C VAL A 139 -18.50 0.08 -6.46
N GLY A 140 -18.78 1.39 -6.50
CA GLY A 140 -18.55 2.29 -5.38
C GLY A 140 -19.53 2.07 -4.22
N GLY A 141 -20.82 1.97 -4.52
CA GLY A 141 -21.89 1.88 -3.52
C GLY A 141 -22.04 0.51 -2.86
N ILE A 142 -21.75 -0.58 -3.57
CA ILE A 142 -21.86 -1.95 -3.04
C ILE A 142 -20.47 -2.55 -2.79
N GLY A 143 -19.55 -2.39 -3.73
CA GLY A 143 -18.20 -2.95 -3.63
C GLY A 143 -17.41 -2.39 -2.45
N TYR A 144 -17.44 -1.07 -2.21
CA TYR A 144 -16.72 -0.45 -1.10
C TYR A 144 -17.20 -0.90 0.29
N PRO A 145 -18.50 -0.84 0.66
CA PRO A 145 -18.94 -1.28 1.98
C PRO A 145 -18.78 -2.78 2.19
N LEU A 146 -19.04 -3.62 1.17
CA LEU A 146 -18.82 -5.07 1.29
C LEU A 146 -17.34 -5.41 1.49
N THR A 147 -16.43 -4.77 0.75
CA THR A 147 -15.00 -4.97 0.95
C THR A 147 -14.54 -4.43 2.30
N ALA A 148 -15.04 -3.28 2.76
CA ALA A 148 -14.76 -2.75 4.08
C ALA A 148 -15.21 -3.72 5.21
N LEU A 149 -16.40 -4.30 5.09
CA LEU A 149 -16.92 -5.32 6.01
C LEU A 149 -16.07 -6.60 6.01
N ALA A 150 -15.75 -7.14 4.82
CA ALA A 150 -14.92 -8.34 4.68
C ALA A 150 -13.48 -8.13 5.21
N LEU A 151 -12.96 -6.90 5.09
CA LEU A 151 -11.61 -6.54 5.52
C LEU A 151 -11.54 -6.12 7.00
N ARG A 152 -12.67 -5.85 7.67
CA ARG A 152 -12.73 -5.45 9.09
C ARG A 152 -12.00 -6.44 10.00
N GLY A 153 -12.12 -7.74 9.73
CA GLY A 153 -11.42 -8.79 10.49
C GLY A 153 -9.92 -8.91 10.20
N ARG A 154 -9.48 -8.40 9.05
CA ARG A 154 -8.10 -8.50 8.52
C ARG A 154 -7.22 -7.29 8.86
N GLN A 155 -7.75 -6.28 9.55
CA GLN A 155 -6.97 -5.12 10.01
C GLN A 155 -6.03 -5.52 11.18
N ARG A 156 -4.99 -6.29 10.86
CA ARG A 156 -3.99 -6.75 11.85
C ARG A 156 -3.23 -5.57 12.49
N VAL A 157 -3.00 -4.52 11.72
CA VAL A 157 -2.29 -3.32 12.16
C VAL A 157 -3.05 -2.59 13.27
N THR A 158 -4.36 -2.37 13.10
CA THR A 158 -5.19 -1.68 14.11
C THR A 158 -5.44 -2.54 15.33
N LYS A 159 -5.57 -3.87 15.16
CA LYS A 159 -5.66 -4.82 16.29
C LYS A 159 -4.38 -4.82 17.13
N ALA A 160 -3.22 -4.92 16.49
CA ALA A 160 -1.93 -4.86 17.19
C ALA A 160 -1.76 -3.53 17.93
N ALA A 161 -2.09 -2.41 17.29
CA ALA A 161 -2.07 -1.10 17.94
C ALA A 161 -3.07 -1.00 19.10
N ALA A 162 -4.26 -1.59 18.97
CA ALA A 162 -5.27 -1.61 20.03
C ALA A 162 -4.78 -2.37 21.27
N THR A 163 -4.10 -3.51 21.09
CA THR A 163 -3.49 -4.26 22.21
C THR A 163 -2.45 -3.40 22.95
N ILE A 164 -1.60 -2.68 22.22
CA ILE A 164 -0.60 -1.79 22.81
C ILE A 164 -1.26 -0.59 23.49
N ASN A 165 -2.22 0.06 22.83
CA ASN A 165 -2.97 1.20 23.38
C ASN A 165 -3.78 0.84 24.63
N ALA A 166 -4.26 -0.40 24.75
CA ALA A 166 -4.98 -0.86 25.94
C ALA A 166 -4.08 -1.03 27.16
N ALA A 167 -2.77 -1.22 26.94
CA ALA A 167 -1.77 -1.37 27.99
C ALA A 167 -1.06 -0.05 28.36
N LEU A 168 -1.30 1.03 27.63
CA LEU A 168 -0.64 2.32 27.83
C LEU A 168 -1.55 3.31 28.58
N PRO A 169 -1.01 4.09 29.52
CA PRO A 169 -1.63 5.34 29.95
C PRO A 169 -1.66 6.30 28.75
N GLY A 170 -2.81 6.87 28.43
CA GLY A 170 -3.06 7.54 27.15
C GLY A 170 -2.23 8.81 26.87
N ASP A 171 -1.56 9.35 27.87
CA ASP A 171 -0.81 10.62 27.87
C ASP A 171 0.72 10.45 28.01
N GLU A 172 1.20 9.23 28.28
CA GLU A 172 2.62 8.95 28.50
C GLU A 172 3.41 8.84 27.20
N VAL A 173 4.68 9.28 27.22
CA VAL A 173 5.56 9.21 26.05
C VAL A 173 6.11 7.80 25.90
N VAL A 174 5.93 7.21 24.73
CA VAL A 174 6.44 5.87 24.40
C VAL A 174 7.63 5.98 23.46
N TYR A 175 8.76 5.41 23.89
CA TYR A 175 9.96 5.35 23.06
C TYR A 175 9.97 4.09 22.20
N SER A 176 10.05 4.22 20.88
CA SER A 176 10.20 3.10 19.97
C SER A 176 11.67 2.88 19.63
N VAL A 177 12.21 1.73 20.02
CA VAL A 177 13.61 1.34 19.86
C VAL A 177 13.80 0.60 18.54
N ASN A 178 14.59 1.18 17.64
CA ASN A 178 14.89 0.67 16.31
C ASN A 178 13.67 0.05 15.60
N PRO A 179 12.56 0.78 15.43
CA PRO A 179 11.32 0.16 14.98
C PRO A 179 11.38 -0.46 13.59
N ARG A 180 12.40 -0.17 12.77
CA ARG A 180 12.36 -0.38 11.31
C ARG A 180 11.04 0.20 10.75
N TYR A 181 10.64 -0.21 9.55
CA TYR A 181 9.33 0.20 9.01
C TYR A 181 8.22 -0.65 9.63
N VAL A 182 7.45 -0.09 10.58
CA VAL A 182 6.31 -0.76 11.22
C VAL A 182 5.06 0.13 11.21
N PRO A 183 4.10 -0.13 10.29
CA PRO A 183 2.82 0.55 10.19
C PRO A 183 1.98 0.63 11.48
N VAL A 184 2.17 -0.29 12.43
CA VAL A 184 1.43 -0.29 13.72
C VAL A 184 1.64 0.99 14.51
N LEU A 185 2.83 1.59 14.42
CA LEU A 185 3.20 2.80 15.17
C LEU A 185 2.31 4.00 14.80
N PHE A 186 1.80 4.08 13.57
CA PHE A 186 0.89 5.16 13.15
C PHE A 186 -0.47 5.13 13.87
N TYR A 187 -0.83 4.00 14.49
CA TYR A 187 -2.10 3.81 15.18
C TYR A 187 -1.97 3.75 16.70
N ILE A 188 -0.75 3.96 17.22
CA ILE A 188 -0.53 4.14 18.65
C ILE A 188 -0.97 5.56 19.00
N LYS A 189 -1.80 5.69 20.04
CA LYS A 189 -2.38 6.97 20.45
C LYS A 189 -1.43 7.80 21.30
N ALA A 190 -0.57 7.14 22.05
CA ALA A 190 0.44 7.78 22.90
C ALA A 190 1.49 8.53 22.05
N PRO A 191 2.05 9.65 22.53
CA PRO A 191 3.15 10.33 21.86
C PRO A 191 4.35 9.41 21.67
N LEU A 192 4.79 9.23 20.41
CA LEU A 192 5.92 8.38 20.07
C LEU A 192 7.20 9.17 19.88
N LYS A 193 8.30 8.71 20.50
CA LYS A 193 9.67 9.14 20.22
C LYS A 193 10.50 7.97 19.69
N TYR A 194 11.50 8.25 18.86
CA TYR A 194 12.29 7.21 18.19
C TYR A 194 13.72 7.22 18.69
N VAL A 195 14.25 6.05 19.03
CA VAL A 195 15.65 5.86 19.43
C VAL A 195 16.27 4.67 18.68
N SER A 196 17.60 4.68 18.52
CA SER A 196 18.30 3.67 17.73
C SER A 196 18.61 2.39 18.50
N SER A 197 18.79 2.49 19.81
CA SER A 197 19.13 1.35 20.68
C SER A 197 18.55 1.52 22.09
N VAL A 198 18.53 0.43 22.87
CA VAL A 198 18.11 0.49 24.29
C VAL A 198 19.05 1.40 25.09
N ALA A 199 20.32 1.45 24.71
CA ALA A 199 21.33 2.32 25.30
C ALA A 199 21.08 3.82 25.04
N ASP A 200 20.26 4.19 24.07
CA ASP A 200 19.92 5.59 23.75
C ASP A 200 18.64 6.10 24.45
N LEU A 201 17.92 5.23 25.19
CA LEU A 201 16.70 5.63 25.90
C LEU A 201 16.99 6.64 27.03
N PRO A 202 16.22 7.72 27.21
CA PRO A 202 16.44 8.64 28.34
C PRO A 202 16.22 7.97 29.70
N GLU A 203 16.91 8.42 30.77
CA GLU A 203 16.81 7.83 32.11
C GLU A 203 15.38 7.92 32.70
N GLU A 204 14.63 8.94 32.29
CA GLU A 204 13.23 9.17 32.65
C GLU A 204 12.23 8.31 31.85
N THR A 205 12.68 7.35 31.04
CA THR A 205 11.79 6.49 30.26
C THR A 205 10.87 5.68 31.17
N HIS A 206 9.56 5.77 30.94
CA HIS A 206 8.54 4.94 31.59
C HIS A 206 8.12 3.78 30.69
N TYR A 207 7.88 4.06 29.40
CA TYR A 207 7.41 3.06 28.45
C TYR A 207 8.25 3.06 27.18
N PHE A 208 8.60 1.86 26.72
CA PHE A 208 9.31 1.71 25.47
C PHE A 208 8.92 0.44 24.73
N LEU A 209 8.99 0.49 23.41
CA LEU A 209 8.66 -0.58 22.48
C LEU A 209 9.94 -1.15 21.87
N VAL A 210 10.12 -2.46 22.03
CA VAL A 210 11.21 -3.22 21.40
C VAL A 210 10.66 -4.34 20.53
N ARG A 211 11.57 -4.97 19.80
CA ARG A 211 11.31 -6.11 18.93
C ARG A 211 11.77 -7.38 19.65
N ALA A 212 11.23 -8.54 19.25
CA ALA A 212 11.60 -9.81 19.89
C ALA A 212 13.11 -10.13 19.88
N ASP A 213 13.85 -9.66 18.87
CA ASP A 213 15.31 -9.82 18.79
C ASP A 213 16.09 -8.97 19.80
N THR A 214 15.46 -7.94 20.38
CA THR A 214 16.05 -7.02 21.37
C THR A 214 15.43 -7.18 22.76
N GLU A 215 14.55 -8.16 22.95
CA GLU A 215 13.87 -8.44 24.22
C GLU A 215 14.86 -8.76 25.35
N ALA A 216 15.83 -9.64 25.09
CA ALA A 216 16.80 -10.06 26.08
C ALA A 216 17.69 -8.89 26.55
N GLU A 217 18.08 -8.01 25.63
CA GLU A 217 18.84 -6.79 25.94
C GLU A 217 17.99 -5.82 26.79
N ALA A 218 16.73 -5.60 26.39
CA ALA A 218 15.79 -4.74 27.10
C ALA A 218 15.50 -5.21 28.53
N ALA A 219 15.37 -6.53 28.74
CA ALA A 219 15.06 -7.11 30.04
C ALA A 219 16.27 -7.19 30.98
N SER A 220 17.49 -7.31 30.44
CA SER A 220 18.72 -7.49 31.23
C SER A 220 19.51 -6.20 31.49
N THR A 221 19.09 -5.08 30.89
CA THR A 221 19.81 -3.82 31.02
C THR A 221 19.78 -3.29 32.46
N GLN A 222 20.96 -2.95 32.99
CA GLN A 222 21.11 -2.31 34.31
C GLN A 222 20.88 -0.81 34.29
N LYS A 223 20.60 -0.25 33.10
CA LYS A 223 20.41 1.19 32.89
C LYS A 223 19.34 1.81 33.80
N TRP A 224 18.35 1.03 34.18
CA TRP A 224 17.22 1.49 34.96
C TRP A 224 17.42 1.37 36.47
N ALA A 225 18.52 0.78 36.93
CA ALA A 225 18.72 0.49 38.35
C ALA A 225 18.54 1.75 39.23
N PRO A 226 17.76 1.70 40.31
CA PRO A 226 17.19 0.50 40.95
C PRO A 226 15.91 -0.05 40.31
N ARG A 227 15.26 0.70 39.41
CA ARG A 227 14.07 0.27 38.65
C ARG A 227 14.41 -0.85 37.67
N LYS A 228 13.40 -1.59 37.24
CA LYS A 228 13.53 -2.69 36.27
C LYS A 228 12.54 -2.54 35.13
N ALA A 229 12.98 -2.93 33.94
CA ALA A 229 12.12 -3.04 32.78
C ALA A 229 11.43 -4.42 32.78
N HIS A 230 10.11 -4.44 32.65
CA HIS A 230 9.34 -5.67 32.49
C HIS A 230 8.34 -5.57 31.33
N PRO A 231 8.10 -6.66 30.59
CA PRO A 231 7.16 -6.65 29.48
C PRO A 231 5.72 -6.61 30.00
N ILE A 232 4.90 -5.71 29.46
CA ILE A 232 3.49 -5.52 29.86
C ILE A 232 2.49 -5.87 28.75
N ALA A 233 2.92 -5.82 27.48
CA ALA A 233 2.07 -6.23 26.36
C ALA A 233 2.90 -6.76 25.20
N ARG A 234 2.30 -7.67 24.43
CA ARG A 234 2.87 -8.24 23.20
C ARG A 234 1.88 -8.08 22.06
N ALA A 235 2.38 -7.66 20.90
CA ALA A 235 1.57 -7.52 19.71
C ALA A 235 2.34 -8.03 18.49
N THR A 236 1.67 -8.84 17.67
CA THR A 236 2.24 -9.32 16.42
C THR A 236 1.81 -8.42 15.26
N ASP A 237 2.78 -7.93 14.51
CA ASP A 237 2.56 -7.13 13.30
C ASP A 237 2.05 -7.99 12.11
N TYR A 238 1.56 -7.37 11.02
CA TYR A 238 1.19 -8.06 9.78
C TYR A 238 2.37 -8.82 9.14
N THR A 239 3.61 -8.40 9.41
CA THR A 239 4.84 -9.12 9.04
C THR A 239 5.10 -10.39 9.87
N LYS A 240 4.16 -10.76 10.76
CA LYS A 240 4.30 -11.85 11.75
C LYS A 240 5.46 -11.69 12.73
N ARG A 241 6.04 -10.49 12.81
CA ARG A 241 7.11 -10.17 13.75
C ARG A 241 6.49 -9.56 15.01
N GLU A 242 7.03 -9.93 16.16
CA GLU A 242 6.51 -9.52 17.46
C GLU A 242 7.13 -8.20 17.92
N MET A 243 6.28 -7.36 18.54
CA MET A 243 6.65 -6.17 19.27
C MET A 243 6.22 -6.32 20.72
N ILE A 244 7.06 -5.81 21.61
CA ILE A 244 6.90 -5.99 23.05
C ILE A 244 6.98 -4.61 23.68
N LEU A 245 5.95 -4.27 24.43
CA LEU A 245 5.88 -3.07 25.23
C LEU A 245 6.47 -3.38 26.61
N PHE A 246 7.47 -2.59 26.99
CA PHE A 246 8.06 -2.62 28.32
C PHE A 246 7.61 -1.40 29.12
N GLU A 247 7.42 -1.65 30.42
CA GLU A 247 7.30 -0.64 31.45
C GLU A 247 8.56 -0.68 32.30
N VAL A 248 9.09 0.49 32.65
CA VAL A 248 10.17 0.64 33.60
C VAL A 248 9.55 1.03 34.93
N GLY A 249 9.37 0.06 35.82
CA GLY A 249 8.75 0.25 37.13
C GLY A 249 9.75 0.08 38.28
N PRO A 250 9.36 0.44 39.51
CA PRO A 250 10.10 0.09 40.72
C PRO A 250 10.31 -1.42 40.89
#